data_AF-A0A496ZTW5-F1
#
_entry.id   AF-A0A496ZTW5-F1
#
_cell.length_a   1.000
_cell.length_b   1.000
_cell.length_c   1.000
_cell.angle_alpha   90.00
_cell.angle_beta   90.00
_cell.angle_gamma   90.00
#
_symmetry.space_group_name_H-M   'P 1'
#
loop_
_entity.id
_entity.type
_entity.pdbx_description
1 polymer ?
#
loop_
_entity_poly.entity_id
_entity_poly.type
_entity_poly.pdbx_seq_one_letter_code
_entity_poly.pdbx_strand_id
1 'polypeptide(L)'
;MLVKVPFNQIQVNMVAFEGAEVIFPYGDKWFRMKWDDVPTRFKQLYVLKLRLGGVRVPDALQQHFVDNIDVVDLSIELDLDKAEEIDESYPVR
;
A
#
# COMPACT_ATOMS: atom_id res chain seq x y z
N MET A 1 9.75 -9.56 -9.72
CA MET A 1 8.77 -10.66 -9.86
C MET A 1 7.42 -10.15 -9.36
N LEU A 2 6.36 -10.27 -10.16
CA LEU A 2 5.03 -9.79 -9.76
C LEU A 2 4.31 -10.79 -8.87
N VAL A 3 3.77 -10.32 -7.75
CA VAL A 3 3.00 -11.12 -6.79
C VAL A 3 1.67 -10.46 -6.47
N LYS A 4 0.64 -11.26 -6.21
CA LYS A 4 -0.68 -10.78 -5.82
C LYS A 4 -0.85 -10.84 -4.31
N VAL A 5 -1.10 -9.68 -3.70
CA VAL A 5 -1.35 -9.57 -2.26
C VAL A 5 -2.71 -8.90 -2.03
N PRO A 6 -3.58 -9.46 -1.19
CA PRO A 6 -4.83 -8.81 -0.78
C PRO A 6 -4.57 -7.44 -0.15
N PHE A 7 -5.31 -6.41 -0.57
CA PHE A 7 -5.16 -5.03 -0.08
C PHE A 7 -5.21 -4.92 1.46
N ASN A 8 -6.06 -5.72 2.11
CA ASN A 8 -6.22 -5.72 3.57
C ASN A 8 -5.02 -6.29 4.33
N GLN A 9 -4.08 -6.98 3.66
CA GLN A 9 -2.85 -7.50 4.26
C GLN A 9 -1.66 -6.53 4.12
N ILE A 10 -1.84 -5.45 3.36
CA ILE A 10 -0.80 -4.45 3.13
C ILE A 10 -0.97 -3.31 4.13
N GLN A 11 0.08 -3.04 4.89
CA GLN A 11 0.12 -1.99 5.90
C GLN A 11 0.86 -0.77 5.33
N VAL A 12 0.40 0.44 5.66
CA VAL A 12 1.10 1.68 5.32
C VAL A 12 1.88 2.13 6.56
N ASN A 13 3.19 2.27 6.43
CA ASN A 13 4.05 2.84 7.46
C ASN A 13 4.30 4.31 7.09
N MET A 14 3.68 5.23 7.85
CA MET A 14 3.72 6.65 7.54
C MET A 14 4.78 7.35 8.39
N VAL A 15 6.05 7.04 8.16
CA VAL A 15 7.15 7.87 8.66
C VAL A 15 7.16 9.14 7.81
N ALA A 16 6.39 10.15 8.24
CA ALA A 16 6.25 11.50 7.66
C ALA A 16 6.38 11.54 6.13
N PHE A 17 5.25 11.56 5.40
CA PHE A 17 5.02 11.58 3.92
C PHE A 17 6.18 11.69 2.90
N GLU A 18 7.33 12.29 3.23
CA GLU A 18 8.61 12.18 2.53
C GLU A 18 9.24 10.76 2.56
N GLY A 19 8.82 9.86 3.47
CA GLY A 19 9.40 8.53 3.63
C GLY A 19 8.40 7.37 3.73
N ALA A 20 7.17 7.53 3.20
CA ALA A 20 6.15 6.49 3.30
C ALA A 20 6.58 5.19 2.61
N GLU A 21 6.20 4.07 3.21
CA GLU A 21 6.41 2.74 2.66
C GLU A 21 5.21 1.85 2.97
N VAL A 22 5.09 0.75 2.23
CA VAL A 22 4.12 -0.30 2.51
C VAL A 22 4.84 -1.56 2.95
N ILE A 23 4.23 -2.26 3.90
CA ILE A 23 4.71 -3.53 4.44
C ILE A 23 3.68 -4.59 4.14
N PHE A 24 4.11 -5.74 3.62
CA PHE A 24 3.20 -6.80 3.22
C PHE A 24 3.84 -8.20 3.34
N PRO A 25 3.04 -9.23 3.67
CA PRO A 25 3.51 -10.60 3.68
C PRO A 25 3.46 -11.23 2.28
N TYR A 26 4.42 -12.10 1.97
CA TYR A 26 4.35 -13.00 0.82
C TYR A 26 5.12 -14.30 1.11
N GLY A 27 4.41 -15.43 1.13
CA GLY A 27 4.95 -16.70 1.66
C GLY A 27 5.21 -16.58 3.16
N ASP A 28 6.34 -17.10 3.62
CA ASP A 28 6.77 -17.04 5.04
C ASP A 28 7.66 -15.82 5.33
N LYS A 29 7.55 -14.76 4.52
CA LYS A 29 8.44 -13.59 4.57
C LYS A 29 7.64 -12.28 4.55
N TRP A 30 8.25 -11.25 5.11
CA TRP A 30 7.76 -9.89 5.06
C TRP A 30 8.59 -9.03 4.13
N PHE A 31 7.93 -8.12 3.45
CA PHE A 31 8.55 -7.21 2.49
C PHE A 31 8.13 -5.78 2.79
N ARG A 32 9.05 -4.85 2.53
CA ARG A 32 8.76 -3.42 2.46
C ARG A 32 8.93 -2.90 1.03
N MET A 33 8.13 -1.92 0.65
CA MET A 33 8.23 -1.24 -0.64
C MET A 33 8.02 0.26 -0.44
N LYS A 34 8.92 1.07 -1.02
CA LYS A 34 8.83 2.53 -0.96
C LYS A 34 7.57 3.00 -1.68
N TRP A 35 6.93 4.05 -1.15
CA TRP A 35 5.68 4.57 -1.70
C TRP A 35 5.72 4.87 -3.20
N ASP A 36 6.87 5.33 -3.71
CA ASP A 36 7.04 5.65 -5.14
C ASP A 36 6.91 4.41 -6.04
N ASP A 37 7.33 3.24 -5.54
CA ASP A 37 7.25 1.97 -6.25
C ASP A 37 5.88 1.28 -6.09
N VAL A 38 5.04 1.76 -5.17
CA VAL A 38 3.72 1.19 -4.92
C VAL A 38 2.77 1.45 -6.10
N PRO A 39 2.07 0.41 -6.59
CA PRO A 39 1.14 0.52 -7.70
C PRO A 39 0.01 1.54 -7.45
N THR A 40 -0.40 2.24 -8.50
CA THR A 40 -1.50 3.22 -8.45
C THR A 40 -2.80 2.61 -7.89
N ARG A 41 -3.09 1.33 -8.21
CA ARG A 41 -4.28 0.62 -7.70
C ARG A 41 -4.32 0.61 -6.17
N PHE A 42 -3.19 0.35 -5.51
CA PHE A 42 -3.11 0.40 -4.05
C PHE A 42 -3.40 1.81 -3.53
N LYS A 43 -2.80 2.83 -4.16
CA LYS A 43 -2.97 4.23 -3.75
C LYS A 43 -4.43 4.68 -3.86
N GLN A 44 -5.13 4.25 -4.92
CA GLN A 44 -6.56 4.49 -5.11
C GLN A 44 -7.41 3.82 -4.02
N LEU A 45 -7.16 2.53 -3.73
CA LEU A 45 -7.85 1.81 -2.66
C LEU A 45 -7.55 2.38 -1.26
N TYR A 46 -6.33 2.88 -1.04
CA TYR A 46 -5.96 3.55 0.20
C TYR A 46 -6.70 4.87 0.37
N VAL A 47 -6.81 5.69 -0.67
CA VAL A 47 -7.65 6.90 -0.66
C VAL A 47 -9.11 6.56 -0.39
N LEU A 48 -9.65 5.51 -1.02
CA LEU A 48 -11.02 5.04 -0.75
C LEU A 48 -11.18 4.66 0.73
N LYS A 49 -10.25 3.88 1.29
CA LYS A 49 -10.23 3.49 2.71
C LYS A 49 -10.27 4.70 3.64
N LEU A 50 -9.43 5.72 3.38
CA LEU A 50 -9.40 6.95 4.18
C LEU A 50 -10.75 7.68 4.13
N ARG A 51 -11.35 7.82 2.94
CA ARG A 51 -12.65 8.48 2.75
C ARG A 51 -13.77 7.74 3.47
N LEU A 52 -13.84 6.41 3.31
CA LEU A 52 -14.84 5.58 3.99
C LEU A 52 -14.67 5.60 5.51
N GLY A 53 -13.45 5.78 6.01
CA GLY A 53 -13.16 5.96 7.43
C GLY A 53 -13.42 7.38 7.96
N GLY A 54 -13.87 8.32 7.13
CA GLY A 54 -14.09 9.72 7.53
C GLY A 54 -12.80 10.51 7.76
N VAL A 55 -11.65 10.00 7.31
CA VAL A 55 -10.35 10.66 7.45
C VAL A 55 -10.13 11.62 6.29
N ARG A 56 -9.64 12.83 6.58
CA ARG A 56 -9.25 13.80 5.55
C ARG A 56 -8.11 13.21 4.71
N VAL A 57 -8.31 13.14 3.39
CA VAL A 57 -7.27 12.69 2.46
C VAL A 57 -6.15 13.75 2.39
N PRO A 58 -4.88 13.37 2.62
CA PRO A 58 -3.74 14.26 2.42
C PRO A 58 -3.64 14.79 1.00
N ASP A 59 -3.17 16.03 0.83
CA ASP A 59 -3.09 16.68 -0.48
C ASP A 59 -2.25 15.90 -1.50
N ALA A 60 -1.16 15.27 -1.05
CA ALA A 60 -0.30 14.40 -1.86
C ALA A 60 -1.03 13.18 -2.47
N LEU A 61 -2.15 12.77 -1.86
CA LEU A 61 -2.94 11.62 -2.29
C LEU A 61 -4.18 12.00 -3.11
N GLN A 62 -4.51 13.30 -3.22
CA GLN A 62 -5.68 13.74 -3.98
C GLN A 62 -5.64 13.32 -5.45
N GLN A 63 -4.45 13.24 -6.06
CA GLN A 63 -4.26 12.76 -7.44
C GLN A 63 -4.68 11.30 -7.67
N HIS A 64 -4.83 10.51 -6.61
CA HIS A 64 -5.28 9.11 -6.68
C HIS A 64 -6.79 8.97 -6.41
N PHE A 65 -7.52 10.07 -6.36
CA PHE A 65 -8.97 10.05 -6.30
C PHE A 65 -9.54 9.47 -7.60
N VAL A 66 -10.50 8.57 -7.47
CA VAL A 66 -11.25 8.00 -8.59
C VAL A 66 -12.74 8.01 -8.26
N ASP A 67 -13.55 8.27 -9.29
CA ASP A 67 -15.01 8.28 -9.16
C ASP A 67 -15.60 6.87 -9.08
N ASN A 68 -14.91 5.90 -9.67
CA ASN A 68 -15.31 4.49 -9.66
C ASN A 68 -14.08 3.60 -9.42
N ILE A 69 -14.28 2.54 -8.65
CA ILE A 69 -13.27 1.54 -8.35
C ILE A 69 -13.94 0.17 -8.23
N ASP A 70 -13.41 -0.79 -8.99
CA ASP A 70 -13.89 -2.16 -8.92
C ASP A 70 -13.37 -2.82 -7.64
N VAL A 71 -14.31 -3.27 -6.80
CA VAL A 71 -14.08 -3.94 -5.52
C VAL A 71 -14.29 -5.46 -5.58
N VAL A 72 -14.58 -6.02 -6.76
CA VAL A 72 -14.70 -7.48 -6.95
C VAL A 72 -13.37 -8.18 -6.68
N ASP A 73 -12.26 -7.56 -7.10
CA ASP A 73 -10.90 -8.01 -6.81
C ASP A 73 -10.14 -6.93 -6.04
N LEU A 74 -9.86 -7.16 -4.75
CA LEU A 74 -9.06 -6.24 -3.92
C LEU A 74 -7.58 -6.63 -3.88
N SER A 75 -7.11 -7.47 -4.80
CA SER A 75 -5.70 -7.83 -4.92
C SER A 75 -4.88 -6.70 -5.52
N ILE A 76 -3.65 -6.61 -5.06
CA ILE A 76 -2.63 -5.67 -5.54
C ILE A 76 -1.49 -6.47 -6.13
N GLU A 77 -1.11 -6.15 -7.36
CA GLU A 77 0.08 -6.71 -8.00
C GLU A 77 1.31 -5.90 -7.59
N LEU A 78 2.16 -6.47 -6.73
CA LEU A 78 3.38 -5.86 -6.22
C LEU A 78 4.59 -6.46 -6.92
N ASP A 79 5.56 -5.62 -7.27
CA ASP A 79 6.83 -6.09 -7.85
C ASP A 79 7.86 -6.33 -6.74
N LEU A 80 8.14 -7.59 -6.45
CA LEU A 80 9.13 -7.97 -5.45
C LEU A 80 10.55 -7.54 -5.80
N ASP A 81 10.86 -7.26 -7.07
CA ASP A 81 12.21 -6.78 -7.43
C ASP A 81 12.45 -5.33 -6.96
N LYS A 82 11.36 -4.63 -6.60
CA LYS A 82 11.36 -3.28 -6.01
C LYS A 82 11.11 -3.30 -4.51
N ALA A 83 11.00 -4.47 -3.91
CA ALA A 83 10.76 -4.65 -2.50
C ALA A 83 12.02 -5.15 -1.79
N GLU A 84 12.11 -4.86 -0.50
CA GLU A 84 13.17 -5.36 0.37
C GLU A 84 12.57 -6.32 1.39
N GLU A 85 13.18 -7.49 1.57
CA GLU A 85 12.81 -8.42 2.64
C GLU A 85 13.16 -7.82 4.00
N ILE A 86 12.26 -7.95 4.96
CA ILE A 86 12.39 -7.41 6.32
C ILE A 86 12.04 -8.48 7.36
N ASP A 87 12.57 -8.29 8.57
CA ASP A 87 12.24 -9.12 9.73
C ASP A 87 10.80 -8.86 10.21
N GLU A 88 10.18 -9.85 10.85
CA GLU A 88 8.87 -9.72 11.48
C GLU A 88 8.83 -8.62 12.56
N SER A 89 9.98 -8.33 13.18
CA SER A 89 10.11 -7.28 14.19
C SER A 89 10.24 -5.86 13.60
N TYR A 90 10.06 -5.69 12.28
CA TYR A 90 10.22 -4.39 11.64
C TYR A 90 9.22 -3.36 12.19
N PRO A 91 9.68 -2.15 12.57
CA PRO A 91 8.82 -1.17 13.22
C PRO A 91 7.77 -0.60 12.25
N VAL A 92 6.51 -0.87 12.53
CA VAL A 92 5.35 -0.20 11.91
C VAL A 92 4.96 0.99 12.79
N ARG A 93 4.89 2.19 12.22
CA ARG A 93 4.59 3.44 12.94
C ARG A 93 3.41 4.21 12.33
#